data_AF-A0A962YID0-F1
#
_entry.id   AF-A0A962YID0-F1
#
_cell.length_a   1.000
_cell.length_b   1.000
_cell.length_c   1.000
_cell.angle_alpha   90.00
_cell.angle_beta   90.00
_cell.angle_gamma   90.00
#
_symmetry.space_group_name_H-M   'P 1'
#
loop_
_entity.id
_entity.type
_entity.pdbx_description
1 polymer ?
#
loop_
_entity_poly.entity_id
_entity_poly.type
_entity_poly.pdbx_seq_one_letter_code
_entity_poly.pdbx_strand_id
1 'polypeptide(L)' 'KPEENWTGYTGFIHEVLYENYLKDHPAPEDCEYYMCGPPMMNAAVIKMLEDLGVERENILLDDFGG' A
#
# COMPACT_ATOMS: atom_id res chain seq x y z
N LYS A 1 13.59 19.57 -0.60
CA LYS A 1 13.96 20.05 0.75
C LYS A 1 15.26 19.39 1.18
N PRO A 2 16.39 20.09 1.11
CA PRO A 2 17.67 19.63 1.68
C PRO A 2 17.66 19.55 3.22
N GLU A 3 16.71 20.23 3.88
CA GLU A 3 16.62 20.33 5.34
C GLU A 3 16.22 19.07 6.12
N GLU A 4 15.77 17.98 5.47
CA GLU A 4 15.16 16.86 6.22
C GLU A 4 16.13 15.71 6.59
N ASN A 5 17.40 15.72 6.13
CA ASN A 5 18.39 14.65 6.38
C ASN A 5 17.81 13.22 6.32
N TRP A 6 16.80 13.02 5.46
CA TRP A 6 15.98 11.82 5.47
C TRP A 6 16.71 10.68 4.75
N THR A 7 16.98 9.61 5.48
CA THR A 7 17.66 8.41 4.96
C THR A 7 16.72 7.20 4.86
N GLY A 8 15.42 7.40 5.12
CA GLY A 8 14.40 6.35 5.01
C GLY A 8 13.89 6.16 3.59
N TYR A 9 12.84 5.35 3.46
CA TYR A 9 12.19 5.14 2.16
C TYR A 9 11.61 6.44 1.59
N THR A 10 11.61 6.53 0.27
CA THR A 10 11.11 7.67 -0.50
C THR A 10 10.26 7.15 -1.66
N GLY A 11 9.35 7.99 -2.17
CA GLY A 11 8.40 7.61 -3.22
C GLY A 11 6.99 7.45 -2.67
N PHE A 12 6.10 6.82 -3.47
CA PHE A 12 4.74 6.55 -3.05
C PHE A 12 4.68 5.30 -2.17
N ILE A 13 3.79 5.30 -1.17
CA ILE A 13 3.75 4.24 -0.16
C ILE A 13 3.46 2.84 -0.75
N HIS A 14 2.65 2.76 -1.82
CA HIS A 14 2.36 1.48 -2.48
C HIS A 14 3.60 0.86 -3.15
N GLU A 15 4.48 1.69 -3.75
CA GLU A 15 5.75 1.24 -4.33
C GLU A 15 6.73 0.82 -3.24
N VAL A 16 6.83 1.62 -2.17
CA VAL A 16 7.70 1.30 -1.03
C VAL A 16 7.28 0.00 -0.36
N LEU A 17 5.97 -0.19 -0.11
CA LEU A 17 5.41 -1.40 0.49
C LEU A 17 5.64 -2.63 -0.39
N TYR A 18 5.45 -2.48 -1.70
CA TYR A 18 5.70 -3.56 -2.65
C TYR A 18 7.17 -3.96 -2.68
N GLU A 19 8.09 -3.04 -2.98
CA GLU A 19 9.50 -3.35 -3.21
C GLU A 19 10.24 -3.83 -1.96
N ASN A 20 9.83 -3.38 -0.77
CA ASN A 20 10.55 -3.69 0.47
C ASN A 20 9.89 -4.78 1.32
N TYR A 21 8.71 -5.28 0.93
CA TYR A 21 8.02 -6.30 1.70
C TYR A 21 7.17 -7.24 0.85
N LEU A 22 6.12 -6.74 0.18
CA LEU A 22 5.11 -7.63 -0.42
C LEU A 22 5.63 -8.43 -1.61
N LYS A 23 6.60 -7.90 -2.36
CA LYS A 23 7.21 -8.60 -3.50
C LYS A 23 7.87 -9.93 -3.12
N ASP A 24 8.44 -10.00 -1.92
CA ASP A 24 9.13 -11.19 -1.41
C ASP A 24 8.29 -11.93 -0.34
N HIS A 25 7.07 -11.47 -0.06
CA HIS A 25 6.18 -12.10 0.90
C HIS A 25 5.65 -13.43 0.33
N PRO A 26 5.69 -14.55 1.07
CA PRO A 26 5.36 -15.87 0.53
C PRO A 26 3.86 -16.08 0.26
N ALA A 27 2.99 -15.34 0.95
CA ALA A 27 1.53 -15.40 0.81
C ALA A 27 0.87 -14.05 1.17
N PRO A 28 1.03 -12.99 0.36
CA PRO A 28 0.40 -11.69 0.63
C PRO A 28 -1.14 -11.77 0.69
N GLU A 29 -1.76 -12.69 -0.04
CA GLU A 29 -3.21 -12.92 -0.06
C GLU A 29 -3.79 -13.33 1.30
N ASP A 30 -2.98 -13.94 2.17
CA ASP A 30 -3.38 -14.39 3.51
C ASP A 30 -3.34 -13.26 4.56
N CYS A 31 -2.93 -12.05 4.18
CA CYS A 31 -2.86 -10.89 5.07
C CYS A 31 -4.14 -10.04 5.00
N GLU A 32 -4.51 -9.43 6.12
CA GLU A 32 -5.58 -8.42 6.19
C GLU A 32 -5.00 -7.01 6.04
N TYR A 33 -5.50 -6.25 5.06
CA TYR A 33 -5.01 -4.92 4.72
C TYR A 33 -6.00 -3.85 5.15
N TYR A 34 -5.63 -3.10 6.20
CA TYR A 34 -6.39 -1.97 6.69
C TYR A 34 -5.77 -0.67 6.15
N MET A 35 -6.55 0.12 5.43
CA MET A 35 -6.04 1.32 4.77
C MET A 35 -7.02 2.50 4.82
N CYS A 36 -6.45 3.69 4.90
CA CYS A 36 -7.17 4.97 4.87
C CYS A 36 -6.22 6.03 4.33
N GLY A 37 -6.68 6.83 3.38
CA GLY A 37 -5.88 7.92 2.84
C GLY A 37 -6.58 8.66 1.69
N PRO A 38 -5.85 9.52 0.96
CA PRO A 38 -6.43 10.29 -0.13
C PRO A 38 -6.84 9.38 -1.30
N PRO A 39 -7.83 9.77 -2.13
CA PRO A 39 -8.36 8.92 -3.20
C PRO A 39 -7.30 8.33 -4.14
N MET A 40 -6.27 9.12 -4.48
CA MET A 40 -5.14 8.67 -5.31
C MET A 40 -4.29 7.57 -4.65
N MET A 41 -4.07 7.66 -3.33
CA MET A 41 -3.35 6.63 -2.59
C MET A 41 -4.19 5.36 -2.50
N ASN A 42 -5.48 5.50 -2.19
CA ASN A 42 -6.38 4.36 -2.03
C ASN A 42 -6.46 3.55 -3.32
N ALA A 43 -6.70 4.20 -4.45
CA ALA A 43 -6.75 3.55 -5.75
C ALA A 43 -5.44 2.83 -6.11
N ALA A 44 -4.28 3.45 -5.83
CA ALA A 44 -2.98 2.87 -6.15
C ALA A 44 -2.64 1.65 -5.28
N VAL A 45 -2.90 1.71 -3.97
CA VAL A 45 -2.66 0.58 -3.05
C VAL A 45 -3.62 -0.56 -3.35
N ILE A 46 -4.91 -0.29 -3.54
CA ILE A 46 -5.91 -1.32 -3.87
C ILE A 46 -5.51 -2.07 -5.13
N LYS A 47 -5.19 -1.34 -6.20
CA LYS A 47 -4.76 -1.96 -7.47
C LYS A 47 -3.53 -2.86 -7.28
N MET A 48 -2.54 -2.40 -6.51
CA MET A 48 -1.33 -3.17 -6.25
C MET A 48 -1.62 -4.46 -5.47
N LEU A 49 -2.51 -4.42 -4.48
CA LEU A 49 -2.92 -5.60 -3.72
C LEU A 49 -3.74 -6.59 -4.59
N GLU A 50 -4.63 -6.08 -5.44
CA GLU A 50 -5.38 -6.89 -6.40
C GLU A 50 -4.44 -7.56 -7.43
N ASP A 51 -3.43 -6.84 -7.94
CA ASP A 51 -2.41 -7.39 -8.85
C ASP A 51 -1.56 -8.50 -8.18
N LEU A 52 -1.42 -8.46 -6.85
CA LEU A 52 -0.76 -9.49 -6.03
C LEU A 52 -1.65 -10.69 -5.71
N GLY A 53 -2.93 -10.67 -6.10
CA GLY A 53 -3.89 -11.74 -5.84
C GLY A 53 -4.58 -11.64 -4.47
N VAL A 54 -4.51 -10.50 -3.79
CA VAL A 54 -5.27 -10.26 -2.56
C VAL A 54 -6.74 -10.06 -2.92
N GLU A 55 -7.60 -10.89 -2.33
CA GLU A 55 -9.05 -10.81 -2.54
C GLU A 55 -9.66 -9.58 -1.84
N ARG A 56 -10.76 -9.07 -2.40
CA ARG A 56 -11.35 -7.79 -1.96
C ARG A 56 -11.81 -7.83 -0.51
N GLU A 57 -12.20 -8.99 -0.01
CA GLU A 57 -12.64 -9.23 1.36
C GLU A 57 -11.52 -8.97 2.38
N ASN A 58 -10.25 -9.11 1.98
CA ASN A 58 -9.08 -8.87 2.83
C ASN A 58 -8.59 -7.41 2.75
N ILE A 59 -9.25 -6.54 1.97
CA ILE A 59 -8.89 -5.12 1.81
C ILE A 59 -9.95 -4.24 2.47
N LEU A 60 -9.66 -3.80 3.70
CA LEU A 60 -10.54 -2.96 4.51
C LEU A 60 -10.16 -1.49 4.36
N LEU A 61 -10.95 -0.78 3.57
CA LEU A 61 -10.81 0.66 3.34
C LEU A 61 -11.74 1.46 4.27
N ASP A 62 -11.17 2.40 5.01
CA ASP A 62 -11.93 3.50 5.63
C ASP A 62 -11.88 4.71 4.69
N ASP A 63 -13.02 5.03 4.09
CA ASP A 63 -13.16 6.11 3.09
C ASP A 63 -13.79 7.35 3.73
N PHE A 64 -13.01 8.42 3.81
CA PHE A 64 -13.47 9.71 4.36
C PHE A 64 -14.27 10.56 3.36
N GLY A 65 -14.60 10.04 2.17
CA GLY A 65 -15.60 10.60 1.27
C GLY A 65 -15.14 11.83 0.48
N GLY A 66 -13.86 11.85 0.10
CA GLY A 66 -13.22 12.94 -0.64
C GLY A 66 -13.87 13.26 -1.99
#